data_AF-A0A242LMC9-F1
#
_entry.id   AF-A0A242LMC9-F1
#
_cell.length_a   1.000
_cell.length_b   1.000
_cell.length_c   1.000
_cell.angle_alpha   90.00
_cell.angle_beta   90.00
_cell.angle_gamma   90.00
#
_symmetry.space_group_name_H-M   'P 1'
#
loop_
_entity.id
_entity.type
_entity.pdbx_description
1 polymer ?
#
loop_
_entity_poly.entity_id
_entity_poly.type
_entity_poly.pdbx_seq_one_letter_code
_entity_poly.pdbx_strand_id
1 'polypeptide(L)'
;MNLTSQQQVEDKNYQYRIRLEELQDEQVENKKERRFLESLQEQFYHAQQQENQLYQQSLNEVEPEERAFFEERLDEVTYLSRKALQEFEKEQEQLQQDYKKLLENENSVRSEQLTFLKNDGEENVSGT
;
A
#
# COMPACT_ATOMS: atom_id res chain seq x y z
N MET A 1 -38.24 16.93 15.67
CA MET A 1 -38.16 18.10 14.77
C MET A 1 -37.66 17.58 13.43
N ASN A 2 -38.37 17.82 12.34
CA ASN A 2 -37.90 17.43 11.00
C ASN A 2 -36.91 18.49 10.51
N LEU A 3 -35.77 18.04 9.97
CA LEU A 3 -34.79 18.92 9.33
C LEU A 3 -35.43 19.60 8.11
N THR A 4 -35.05 20.85 7.87
CA THR A 4 -35.40 21.54 6.61
C THR A 4 -34.68 20.87 5.45
N SER A 5 -35.24 20.94 4.23
CA SER A 5 -34.62 20.35 3.03
C SER A 5 -33.17 20.82 2.84
N GLN A 6 -32.89 22.09 3.15
CA GLN A 6 -31.55 22.67 3.08
C GLN A 6 -30.57 22.03 4.09
N GLN A 7 -31.01 21.78 5.33
CA GLN A 7 -30.18 21.08 6.31
C GLN A 7 -29.90 19.63 5.90
N GLN A 8 -30.85 18.95 5.25
CA GLN A 8 -30.62 17.60 4.72
C GLN A 8 -29.56 17.57 3.61
N VAL A 9 -29.55 18.60 2.76
CA VAL A 9 -28.54 18.76 1.71
C VAL A 9 -27.16 19.02 2.31
N GLU A 10 -27.07 19.93 3.28
CA GLU A 10 -25.84 20.27 3.98
C GLU A 10 -25.27 19.06 4.74
N ASP A 11 -26.11 18.34 5.47
CA ASP A 11 -25.73 17.13 6.21
C ASP A 11 -25.17 16.06 5.27
N LYS A 12 -25.85 15.78 4.15
CA LYS A 12 -25.39 14.77 3.19
C LYS A 12 -24.12 15.19 2.46
N ASN A 13 -23.98 16.47 2.11
CA ASN A 13 -22.74 17.00 1.55
C ASN A 13 -21.58 16.91 2.55
N TYR A 14 -21.85 17.16 3.83
CA TYR A 14 -20.87 16.98 4.89
C TYR A 14 -20.41 15.52 5.01
N GLN A 15 -21.32 14.54 4.90
CA GLN A 15 -20.95 13.12 4.85
C GLN A 15 -20.04 12.79 3.67
N TYR A 16 -20.31 13.32 2.46
CA TYR A 16 -19.42 13.16 1.31
C TYR A 16 -18.02 13.72 1.59
N ARG A 17 -17.93 14.88 2.24
CA ARG A 17 -16.63 15.49 2.59
C ARG A 17 -15.83 14.62 3.58
N ILE A 18 -16.48 14.12 4.63
CA ILE A 18 -15.84 13.18 5.57
C ILE A 18 -15.32 11.96 4.82
N ARG A 19 -16.17 11.35 3.97
CA ARG A 19 -15.78 10.14 3.25
C ARG A 19 -14.60 10.36 2.31
N LEU A 20 -14.52 11.53 1.67
CA LEU A 20 -13.38 11.89 0.84
C LEU A 20 -12.10 12.09 1.66
N GLU A 21 -12.21 12.71 2.84
CA GLU A 21 -11.08 12.89 3.77
C GLU A 21 -10.55 11.53 4.24
N GLU A 22 -11.42 10.61 4.65
CA GLU A 22 -11.04 9.23 5.02
C GLU A 22 -10.28 8.52 3.89
N LEU A 23 -10.77 8.59 2.66
CA LEU A 23 -10.12 7.97 1.51
C LEU A 23 -8.75 8.59 1.21
N GLN A 24 -8.60 9.90 1.44
CA GLN A 24 -7.32 10.59 1.26
C GLN A 24 -6.31 10.22 2.35
N ASP A 25 -6.76 10.07 3.60
CA ASP A 25 -5.93 9.57 4.69
C ASP A 25 -5.46 8.14 4.42
N GLU A 26 -6.37 7.25 3.99
CA GLU A 26 -6.01 5.88 3.59
C GLU A 26 -4.99 5.85 2.45
N GLN A 27 -5.09 6.77 1.46
CA GLN A 27 -4.11 6.91 0.40
C GLN A 27 -2.73 7.36 0.91
N VAL A 28 -2.69 8.24 1.91
CA VAL A 28 -1.45 8.70 2.54
C VAL A 28 -0.81 7.56 3.31
N GLU A 29 -1.57 6.81 4.10
CA GLU A 29 -1.06 5.65 4.83
C GLU A 29 -0.54 4.56 3.88
N ASN A 30 -1.28 4.25 2.81
CA ASN A 30 -0.79 3.31 1.78
C ASN A 30 0.55 3.76 1.18
N LYS A 31 0.72 5.07 0.89
CA LYS A 31 1.99 5.61 0.39
C LYS A 31 3.12 5.49 1.42
N LYS A 32 2.83 5.68 2.70
CA LYS A 32 3.83 5.51 3.78
C LYS A 32 4.26 4.06 3.88
N GLU A 33 3.31 3.12 3.87
CA GLU A 33 3.59 1.69 3.92
C GLU A 33 4.45 1.24 2.75
N ARG A 34 4.13 1.68 1.53
CA ARG A 34 4.95 1.38 0.34
C ARG A 34 6.39 1.85 0.48
N ARG A 35 6.61 3.08 0.96
CA ARG A 35 7.97 3.61 1.18
C ARG A 35 8.70 2.86 2.28
N PHE A 36 7.98 2.46 3.34
CA PHE A 36 8.55 1.66 4.40
C PHE A 36 9.00 0.30 3.88
N LEU A 37 8.17 -0.36 3.07
CA LEU A 37 8.47 -1.64 2.45
C LEU A 37 9.64 -1.55 1.47
N GLU A 38 9.71 -0.49 0.66
CA GLU A 38 10.87 -0.18 -0.20
C GLU A 38 12.15 -0.06 0.63
N SER A 39 12.12 0.69 1.74
CA SER A 39 13.26 0.81 2.66
C SER A 39 13.65 -0.53 3.28
N LEU A 40 12.69 -1.38 3.62
CA LEU A 40 12.97 -2.69 4.21
C LEU A 40 13.60 -3.63 3.18
N GLN A 41 13.14 -3.57 1.93
CA GLN A 41 13.72 -4.33 0.81
C GLN A 41 15.18 -3.90 0.54
N GLU A 42 15.48 -2.60 0.57
CA GLU A 42 16.85 -2.09 0.44
C GLU A 42 17.77 -2.59 1.57
N GLN A 43 17.29 -2.54 2.82
CA GLN A 43 18.03 -3.06 3.97
C GLN A 43 18.27 -4.56 3.85
N PHE A 44 17.26 -5.32 3.42
CA PHE A 44 17.38 -6.75 3.17
C PHE A 44 18.43 -7.05 2.10
N TYR A 45 18.44 -6.30 1.00
CA TYR A 45 19.43 -6.43 -0.06
C TYR A 45 20.87 -6.20 0.46
N HIS A 46 21.08 -5.15 1.25
CA HIS A 46 22.38 -4.88 1.85
C HIS A 46 22.84 -5.98 2.80
N ALA A 47 21.93 -6.49 3.65
CA ALA A 47 22.23 -7.59 4.56
C ALA A 47 22.61 -8.86 3.78
N GLN A 48 21.86 -9.19 2.72
CA GLN A 48 22.13 -10.36 1.88
C GLN A 48 23.47 -10.24 1.15
N GLN A 49 23.86 -9.04 0.69
CA GLN A 49 25.19 -8.83 0.11
C GLN A 49 26.30 -9.07 1.13
N GLN A 50 26.16 -8.55 2.34
CA GLN A 50 27.14 -8.72 3.41
C GLN A 50 27.27 -10.19 3.82
N GLU A 51 26.14 -10.90 3.96
CA GLU A 51 26.12 -12.34 4.25
C GLU A 51 26.85 -13.13 3.17
N ASN A 52 26.57 -12.87 1.89
CA ASN A 52 27.28 -13.51 0.78
C ASN A 52 28.78 -13.22 0.80
N GLN A 53 29.21 -12.00 1.12
CA GLN A 53 30.63 -11.66 1.22
C GLN A 53 31.32 -12.44 2.35
N LEU A 54 30.70 -12.48 3.53
CA LEU A 54 31.22 -13.23 4.69
C LEU A 54 31.27 -14.73 4.42
N TYR A 55 30.26 -15.27 3.74
CA TYR A 55 30.24 -16.67 3.33
C TYR A 55 31.40 -16.99 2.37
N GLN A 56 31.61 -16.18 1.34
CA GLN A 56 32.72 -16.36 0.40
C GLN A 56 34.09 -16.25 1.08
N GLN A 57 34.23 -15.36 2.06
CA GLN A 57 35.45 -15.30 2.88
C GLN A 57 35.65 -16.57 3.70
N SER A 58 34.60 -17.04 4.37
CA SER A 58 34.65 -18.24 5.20
C SER A 58 34.99 -19.50 4.40
N LEU A 59 34.47 -19.64 3.17
CA LEU A 59 34.81 -20.77 2.29
C LEU A 59 36.31 -20.87 1.96
N ASN A 60 37.05 -19.77 1.97
CA ASN A 60 38.50 -19.79 1.74
C ASN A 60 39.29 -20.31 2.95
N GLU A 61 38.68 -20.29 4.13
CA GLU A 61 39.28 -20.75 5.39
C GLU A 61 38.91 -22.19 5.74
N VAL A 62 37.94 -22.77 5.03
CA VAL A 62 37.40 -24.12 5.27
C VAL A 62 38.12 -25.16 4.40
N GLU A 63 38.49 -26.27 5.05
CA GLU A 63 39.11 -27.43 4.40
C GLU A 63 38.17 -28.02 3.32
N PRO A 64 38.70 -28.50 2.19
CA PRO A 64 37.88 -28.95 1.05
C PRO A 64 36.81 -29.99 1.39
N GLU A 65 37.06 -30.84 2.38
CA GLU A 65 36.17 -31.91 2.85
C GLU A 65 34.94 -31.38 3.60
N GLU A 66 35.05 -30.22 4.24
CA GLU A 66 33.97 -29.58 4.99
C GLU A 66 33.12 -28.66 4.11
N ARG A 67 33.60 -28.27 2.92
CA ARG A 67 32.92 -27.33 2.01
C ARG A 67 31.54 -27.80 1.56
N ALA A 68 31.34 -29.10 1.36
CA ALA A 68 30.05 -29.66 0.96
C ALA A 68 28.93 -29.34 1.98
N PHE A 69 29.25 -29.31 3.27
CA PHE A 69 28.31 -28.94 4.33
C PHE A 69 27.94 -27.45 4.29
N PHE A 70 28.90 -26.58 3.97
CA PHE A 70 28.66 -25.15 3.82
C PHE A 70 27.87 -24.81 2.55
N GLU A 71 28.11 -25.53 1.46
CA GLU A 71 27.39 -25.37 0.20
C GLU A 71 25.90 -25.73 0.32
N GLU A 72 25.56 -26.85 0.99
CA GLU A 72 24.16 -27.23 1.23
C GLU A 72 23.40 -26.16 2.04
N ARG A 73 24.06 -25.59 3.05
CA ARG A 73 23.47 -24.53 3.88
C ARG A 73 23.33 -23.20 3.13
N LEU A 74 24.24 -22.90 2.20
CA LEU A 74 24.11 -21.73 1.32
C LEU A 74 22.89 -21.85 0.41
N ASP A 75 22.61 -23.04 -0.11
CA ASP A 75 21.45 -23.27 -0.96
C ASP A 75 20.14 -23.01 -0.20
N GLU A 76 20.05 -23.43 1.07
CA GLU A 76 18.92 -23.14 1.95
C GLU A 76 18.77 -21.63 2.22
N VAL A 77 19.84 -20.95 2.59
CA VAL A 77 19.84 -19.48 2.83
C VAL A 77 19.45 -18.71 1.58
N THR A 78 19.95 -19.14 0.42
CA THR A 78 19.62 -18.57 -0.89
C THR A 78 18.14 -18.76 -1.21
N TYR A 79 17.60 -19.96 -0.94
CA TYR A 79 16.18 -20.24 -1.12
C TYR A 79 15.30 -19.35 -0.24
N LEU A 80 15.63 -19.24 1.05
CA LEU A 80 14.89 -18.39 2.00
C LEU A 80 14.94 -16.92 1.58
N SER A 81 16.10 -16.46 1.09
CA SER A 81 16.25 -15.08 0.62
C SER A 81 15.40 -14.79 -0.61
N ARG A 82 15.37 -15.71 -1.59
CA ARG A 82 14.49 -15.58 -2.76
C ARG A 82 13.02 -15.56 -2.36
N LYS A 83 12.64 -16.39 -1.39
CA LYS A 83 11.27 -16.41 -0.87
C LYS A 83 10.92 -15.08 -0.22
N ALA A 84 11.81 -14.50 0.60
CA ALA A 84 11.59 -13.18 1.20
C ALA A 84 11.42 -12.08 0.13
N LEU A 85 12.24 -12.09 -0.93
CA LEU A 85 12.10 -11.15 -2.05
C LEU A 85 10.74 -11.30 -2.76
N GLN A 86 10.27 -12.52 -2.98
CA GLN A 86 8.94 -12.76 -3.56
C GLN A 86 7.80 -12.24 -2.67
N GLU A 87 7.94 -12.33 -1.34
CA GLU A 87 6.93 -11.77 -0.44
C GLU A 87 6.93 -10.23 -0.49
N PHE A 88 8.10 -9.58 -0.55
CA PHE A 88 8.18 -8.13 -0.78
C PHE A 88 7.49 -7.70 -2.07
N GLU A 89 7.74 -8.42 -3.17
CA GLU A 89 7.13 -8.13 -4.47
C GLU A 89 5.60 -8.24 -4.41
N LYS A 90 5.08 -9.32 -3.83
CA LYS A 90 3.63 -9.52 -3.68
C LYS A 90 2.99 -8.42 -2.84
N GLU A 91 3.62 -8.04 -1.73
CA GLU A 91 3.09 -7.02 -0.84
C GLU A 91 3.12 -5.62 -1.50
N GLN A 92 4.17 -5.29 -2.25
CA GLN A 92 4.21 -4.07 -3.06
C GLN A 92 3.11 -4.05 -4.14
N GLU A 93 2.91 -5.16 -4.85
CA GLU A 93 1.84 -5.28 -5.83
C GLU A 93 0.46 -5.10 -5.20
N GLN A 94 0.23 -5.72 -4.05
CA GLN A 94 -1.02 -5.60 -3.30
C GLN A 94 -1.28 -4.15 -2.87
N LEU A 95 -0.28 -3.49 -2.27
CA LEU A 95 -0.38 -2.08 -1.89
C LEU A 95 -0.65 -1.18 -3.10
N GLN A 96 -0.06 -1.47 -4.27
CA GLN A 96 -0.32 -0.72 -5.49
C GLN A 96 -1.74 -0.94 -6.01
N GLN A 97 -2.27 -2.16 -5.94
CA GLN A 97 -3.66 -2.45 -6.30
C GLN A 97 -4.64 -1.73 -5.37
N ASP A 98 -4.37 -1.73 -4.06
CA ASP A 98 -5.23 -1.08 -3.09
C ASP A 98 -5.21 0.44 -3.26
N TYR A 99 -4.05 1.02 -3.56
CA TYR A 99 -3.97 2.44 -3.94
C TYR A 99 -4.84 2.79 -5.15
N LYS A 100 -4.86 1.93 -6.19
CA LYS A 100 -5.74 2.13 -7.36
C LYS A 100 -7.21 2.10 -6.96
N LYS A 101 -7.62 1.12 -6.15
CA LYS A 101 -9.00 1.03 -5.64
C LYS A 101 -9.39 2.25 -4.83
N LEU A 102 -8.48 2.78 -3.99
CA LEU A 102 -8.72 3.99 -3.21
C LEU A 102 -8.98 5.20 -4.12
N LEU A 103 -8.21 5.35 -5.20
CA LEU A 103 -8.42 6.41 -6.19
C LEU A 103 -9.74 6.23 -6.96
N GLU A 104 -10.07 5.01 -7.37
CA GLU A 104 -11.35 4.70 -8.02
C GLU A 104 -12.53 5.03 -7.11
N ASN A 105 -12.44 4.66 -5.84
CA ASN A 105 -13.45 4.98 -4.83
C ASN A 105 -13.57 6.49 -4.61
N GLU A 106 -12.45 7.21 -4.48
CA GLU A 106 -12.48 8.67 -4.35
C GLU A 106 -13.18 9.32 -5.55
N ASN A 107 -12.88 8.87 -6.76
CA ASN A 107 -13.53 9.37 -7.98
C ASN A 107 -15.03 9.05 -8.01
N SER A 108 -15.44 7.86 -7.58
CA SER A 108 -16.87 7.50 -7.47
C SER A 108 -17.59 8.45 -6.50
N VAL A 109 -17.05 8.62 -5.29
CA VAL A 109 -17.63 9.49 -4.25
C VAL A 109 -17.70 10.95 -4.74
N ARG A 110 -16.67 11.45 -5.42
CA ARG A 110 -16.69 12.79 -6.04
C ARG A 110 -17.79 12.92 -7.09
N SER A 111 -17.95 11.91 -7.94
CA SER A 111 -18.99 11.89 -8.98
C SER A 111 -20.39 11.87 -8.39
N GLU A 112 -20.60 11.06 -7.35
CA GLU A 112 -21.86 10.98 -6.61
C GLU A 112 -22.18 12.31 -5.92
N GLN A 113 -21.21 12.92 -5.22
CA GLN A 113 -21.37 14.22 -4.58
C GLN A 113 -21.73 15.30 -5.61
N LEU A 114 -21.05 15.33 -6.76
CA LEU A 114 -21.36 16.29 -7.83
C LEU A 114 -22.76 16.09 -8.40
N THR A 115 -23.17 14.84 -8.62
CA THR A 115 -24.50 14.50 -9.14
C THR A 115 -25.59 14.90 -8.13
N PHE A 116 -25.37 14.58 -6.86
CA PHE A 116 -26.23 14.97 -5.75
C PHE A 116 -26.42 16.49 -5.67
N LEU A 117 -25.34 17.26 -5.70
CA LEU A 117 -25.39 18.71 -5.63
C LEU A 117 -26.05 19.36 -6.85
N LYS A 118 -25.94 18.74 -8.03
CA LYS A 118 -26.63 19.20 -9.25
C LYS A 118 -28.13 18.96 -9.17
N ASN A 119 -28.55 17.77 -8.76
CA ASN A 119 -29.97 17.39 -8.73
C ASN A 119 -30.75 18.15 -7.64
N ASP A 120 -30.18 18.28 -6.44
CA ASP A 120 -30.84 19.01 -5.34
C ASP A 120 -30.71 20.54 -5.48
N GLY A 121 -29.81 21.00 -6.35
CA GLY A 121 -29.70 22.41 -6.75
C GLY A 121 -30.82 22.88 -7.69
N GLU A 122 -31.45 21.97 -8.44
CA GLU A 122 -32.54 22.29 -9.39
C GLU A 122 -33.93 22.25 -8.73
N GLU A 123 -34.17 21.34 -7.76
CA GLU A 123 -35.46 21.29 -7.04
C GLU A 123 -35.71 22.52 -6.15
N ASN A 124 -34.66 23.16 -5.64
CA ASN A 124 -34.79 24.33 -4.76
C ASN A 124 -34.96 25.68 -5.51
N VAL A 125 -34.85 25.70 -6.84
CA VAL A 125 -35.02 26.93 -7.65
C VAL A 125 -36.41 27.00 -8.32
N SER A 126 -37.12 25.88 -8.47
CA SER A 126 -38.49 25.86 -9.04
C SER A 126 -39.61 26.07 -8.00
N GLY A 127 -39.27 26.38 -6.74
CA GLY A 127 -40.20 26.53 -5.62
C GLY A 127 -40.46 27.96 -5.16
N THR A 128 -40.44 28.95 -6.06
CA THR A 128 -40.89 30.34 -5.82
C THR A 128 -41.85 30.78 -6.91
#